data_AF-V4N1P9-F1
#
_entry.id   AF-V4N1P9-F1
#
_cell.length_a   1.000
_cell.length_b   1.000
_cell.length_c   1.000
_cell.angle_alpha   90.00
_cell.angle_beta   90.00
_cell.angle_gamma   90.00
#
_symmetry.space_group_name_H-M   'P 1'
#
loop_
_entity.id
_entity.type
_entity.pdbx_description
1 polymer ?
#
loop_
_entity_poly.entity_id
_entity_poly.type
_entity_poly.pdbx_seq_one_letter_code
_entity_poly.pdbx_strand_id
1 'polypeptide(L)'
;MITGVSLPAGARVAPDFSLLLQDNDITQNIRKRLISLSLTDNRGFEADQLDIELDDSDGLMAMPQRNAVLSLALGWQGSPLTPKGQFTVDEVEHRGAPDTLTIRARSADFRGSLNTRRDESYHDTTLGDIVQKVAARN
;
A
#
# COMPACT_ATOMS: atom_id res chain seq x y z
N MET A 1 25.42 3.43 10.67
CA MET A 1 26.09 4.68 11.11
C MET A 1 25.24 5.84 10.60
N ILE A 2 24.40 6.41 11.45
CA ILE A 2 23.58 7.60 11.16
C ILE A 2 24.38 8.82 11.64
N THR A 3 25.22 9.36 10.77
CA THR A 3 26.09 10.50 11.08
C THR A 3 25.61 11.71 10.29
N GLY A 4 25.17 12.77 10.99
CA GLY A 4 25.13 14.11 10.38
C GLY A 4 23.85 14.94 10.51
N VAL A 5 22.91 14.68 11.43
CA VAL A 5 21.85 15.65 11.72
C VAL A 5 22.24 16.45 12.95
N SER A 6 22.78 17.66 12.77
CA SER A 6 22.96 18.63 13.85
C SER A 6 21.59 19.18 14.24
N LEU A 7 20.96 18.56 15.24
CA LEU A 7 19.67 19.02 15.75
C LEU A 7 19.89 20.23 16.68
N PRO A 8 19.30 21.40 16.40
CA PRO A 8 19.36 22.53 17.32
C PRO A 8 18.72 22.13 18.66
N ALA A 9 19.25 22.65 19.78
CA ALA A 9 18.69 22.39 21.10
C ALA A 9 17.22 22.84 21.14
N GLY A 10 16.30 21.90 21.40
CA GLY A 10 14.85 22.12 21.32
C GLY A 10 14.18 21.63 20.04
N ALA A 11 14.92 21.05 19.09
CA ALA A 11 14.34 20.42 17.90
C ALA A 11 13.47 19.23 18.30
N ARG A 12 12.19 19.28 17.90
CA ARG A 12 11.27 18.15 18.07
C ARG A 12 11.59 17.08 17.02
N VAL A 13 12.31 16.04 17.44
CA VAL A 13 12.59 14.87 16.61
C VAL A 13 11.37 13.96 16.64
N ALA A 14 10.39 14.26 15.79
CA ALA A 14 9.21 13.42 15.60
C ALA A 14 9.25 12.80 14.19
N PRO A 15 8.91 11.52 14.03
CA PRO A 15 8.70 10.95 12.70
C PRO A 15 7.53 11.68 12.02
N ASP A 16 7.63 11.82 10.71
CA ASP A 16 6.59 12.43 9.89
C ASP A 16 6.35 11.59 8.64
N PHE A 17 5.15 11.71 8.08
CA PHE A 17 4.74 10.94 6.93
C PHE A 17 3.86 11.79 6.01
N SER A 18 3.78 11.39 4.74
CA SER A 18 2.79 11.88 3.80
C SER A 18 2.15 10.68 3.11
N LEU A 19 0.83 10.74 2.96
CA LEU A 19 0.04 9.71 2.31
C LEU A 19 -0.89 10.38 1.29
N LEU A 20 -0.73 10.00 0.03
CA LEU A 20 -1.62 10.42 -1.05
C LEU A 20 -2.48 9.24 -1.48
N LEU A 21 -3.77 9.47 -1.62
CA LEU A 21 -4.74 8.53 -2.17
C LEU A 21 -5.12 9.00 -3.57
N GLN A 22 -4.72 8.25 -4.62
CA GLN A 22 -4.99 8.62 -6.01
C GLN A 22 -4.63 10.10 -6.30
N ASP A 23 -3.41 10.51 -5.90
CA ASP A 23 -2.88 11.88 -6.02
C ASP A 23 -3.55 12.95 -5.13
N ASN A 24 -4.58 12.59 -4.36
CA ASN A 24 -5.17 13.48 -3.36
C ASN A 24 -4.44 13.33 -2.01
N ASP A 25 -3.93 14.43 -1.46
CA ASP A 25 -3.25 14.41 -0.17
C ASP A 25 -4.26 14.23 0.98
N ILE A 26 -4.20 13.06 1.63
CA ILE A 26 -5.06 12.71 2.77
C ILE A 26 -4.33 12.83 4.10
N THR A 27 -3.06 13.25 4.09
CA THR A 27 -2.17 13.26 5.26
C THR A 27 -2.80 13.97 6.45
N GLN A 28 -3.33 15.18 6.26
CA GLN A 28 -3.91 15.96 7.37
C GLN A 28 -5.18 15.33 7.98
N ASN A 29 -5.95 14.61 7.16
CA ASN A 29 -7.18 13.96 7.61
C ASN A 29 -6.86 12.75 8.49
N ILE A 30 -5.87 11.96 8.09
CA ILE A 30 -5.49 10.75 8.82
C ILE A 30 -4.52 11.01 9.97
N ARG A 31 -3.75 12.11 9.95
CA ARG A 31 -2.70 12.38 10.95
C ARG A 31 -3.20 12.42 12.39
N LYS A 32 -4.43 12.89 12.62
CA LYS A 32 -5.04 12.94 13.96
C LYS A 32 -5.60 11.59 14.42
N ARG A 33 -5.87 10.69 13.47
CA ARG A 33 -6.48 9.37 13.68
C ARG A 33 -5.46 8.24 13.59
N LEU A 34 -4.23 8.51 13.15
CA LEU A 34 -3.22 7.49 12.94
C LEU A 34 -2.80 6.89 14.28
N ILE A 35 -3.13 5.60 14.46
CA ILE A 35 -2.69 4.79 15.59
C ILE A 35 -1.32 4.19 15.26
N SER A 36 -1.21 3.55 14.10
CA SER A 36 0.04 2.91 13.66
C SER A 36 0.20 2.93 12.13
N LEU A 37 1.44 3.00 11.67
CA LEU A 37 1.83 2.87 10.26
C LEU A 37 3.06 1.98 10.19
N SER A 38 2.93 0.84 9.50
CA SER A 38 3.99 -0.15 9.35
C SER A 38 4.26 -0.41 7.88
N LEU A 39 5.52 -0.24 7.46
CA LEU A 39 6.00 -0.63 6.13
C LEU A 39 6.95 -1.81 6.28
N THR A 40 6.65 -2.91 5.60
CA THR A 40 7.49 -4.10 5.53
C THR A 40 8.00 -4.28 4.11
N ASP A 41 9.29 -4.03 3.91
CA ASP A 41 9.98 -4.28 2.64
C ASP A 41 10.35 -5.76 2.55
N ASN A 42 9.80 -6.47 1.57
CA ASN A 42 10.06 -7.89 1.36
C ASN A 42 11.08 -8.08 0.23
N ARG A 43 11.75 -9.23 0.22
CA ARG A 43 12.73 -9.59 -0.83
C ARG A 43 12.27 -10.81 -1.59
N GLY A 44 12.57 -10.86 -2.88
CA GLY A 44 12.25 -12.01 -3.74
C GLY A 44 10.91 -11.85 -4.44
N PHE A 45 10.03 -12.84 -4.31
CA PHE A 45 8.73 -12.88 -5.00
C PHE A 45 7.56 -12.33 -4.17
N GLU A 46 7.81 -11.89 -2.94
CA GLU A 46 6.82 -11.27 -2.07
C GLU A 46 6.84 -9.75 -2.25
N ALA A 47 5.66 -9.13 -2.39
CA ALA A 47 5.58 -7.67 -2.47
C ALA A 47 5.68 -7.05 -1.08
N ASP A 48 6.09 -5.79 -1.06
CA ASP A 48 6.09 -4.98 0.15
C ASP A 48 4.67 -4.79 0.67
N GLN A 49 4.54 -4.73 1.99
CA GLN A 49 3.27 -4.59 2.69
C GLN A 49 3.25 -3.28 3.48
N LEU A 50 2.15 -2.54 3.33
CA LEU A 50 1.83 -1.35 4.09
C LEU A 50 0.58 -1.64 4.94
N ASP A 51 0.71 -1.55 6.25
CA ASP A 51 -0.39 -1.65 7.20
C ASP A 51 -0.60 -0.28 7.87
N ILE A 52 -1.83 0.21 7.86
CA ILE A 52 -2.24 1.47 8.48
C ILE A 52 -3.39 1.19 9.42
N GLU A 53 -3.27 1.64 10.67
CA GLU A 53 -4.31 1.55 11.68
C GLU A 53 -4.78 2.95 12.05
N LEU A 54 -6.08 3.16 11.94
CA LEU A 54 -6.73 4.44 12.17
C LEU A 54 -7.82 4.31 13.25
N ASP A 55 -7.98 5.36 14.04
CA ASP A 55 -9.03 5.53 15.03
C ASP A 55 -10.34 5.99 14.37
N ASP A 56 -11.38 5.16 14.46
CA ASP A 56 -12.74 5.44 13.99
C ASP A 56 -13.76 5.54 15.13
N SER A 57 -13.31 5.88 16.34
CA SER A 57 -14.19 6.00 17.52
C SER A 57 -15.36 7.00 17.36
N ASP A 58 -15.34 7.87 16.34
CA ASP A 58 -16.43 8.80 16.03
C ASP A 58 -17.26 8.40 14.80
N GLY A 59 -16.92 7.30 14.12
CA GLY A 59 -17.63 6.76 12.96
C GLY A 59 -17.67 7.67 11.73
N LEU A 60 -16.76 8.65 11.66
CA LEU A 60 -16.72 9.64 10.58
C LEU A 60 -15.76 9.26 9.45
N MET A 61 -15.03 8.13 9.54
CA MET A 61 -14.18 7.71 8.42
C MET A 61 -14.98 7.10 7.28
N ALA A 62 -14.80 7.67 6.09
CA ALA A 62 -15.19 7.02 4.86
C ALA A 62 -14.27 5.83 4.59
N MET A 63 -14.84 4.64 4.40
CA MET A 63 -14.07 3.48 3.96
C MET A 63 -13.46 3.77 2.58
N PRO A 64 -12.13 3.64 2.42
CA PRO A 64 -11.51 3.81 1.12
C PRO A 64 -12.00 2.73 0.15
N GLN A 65 -12.07 3.07 -1.13
CA GLN A 65 -12.40 2.07 -2.14
C GLN A 65 -11.29 1.01 -2.20
N ARG A 66 -11.72 -0.25 -2.33
CA ARG A 66 -10.79 -1.36 -2.62
C ARG A 66 -10.07 -1.07 -3.94
N ASN A 67 -8.79 -1.46 -4.02
CA ASN A 67 -7.89 -1.19 -5.15
C ASN A 67 -7.52 0.29 -5.37
N ALA A 68 -7.75 1.16 -4.39
CA ALA A 68 -7.19 2.51 -4.44
C ALA A 68 -5.66 2.47 -4.28
N VAL A 69 -4.95 3.35 -4.98
CA VAL A 69 -3.49 3.46 -4.92
C VAL A 69 -3.09 4.50 -3.87
N LEU A 70 -2.22 4.08 -2.95
CA LEU A 70 -1.63 4.88 -1.89
C LEU A 70 -0.16 5.15 -2.20
N SER A 71 0.24 6.43 -2.22
CA SER A 71 1.65 6.82 -2.28
C SER A 71 2.14 7.19 -0.89
N LEU A 72 3.17 6.50 -0.39
CA LEU A 72 3.73 6.73 0.93
C LEU A 72 5.07 7.46 0.85
N ALA A 73 5.26 8.46 1.71
CA ALA A 73 6.57 9.03 2.01
C ALA A 73 6.78 9.11 3.52
N LEU A 74 8.01 8.82 3.98
CA LEU A 74 8.39 8.79 5.40
C LEU A 74 9.62 9.65 5.65
N GLY A 75 9.70 10.28 6.82
CA GLY A 75 10.87 11.06 7.20
C GLY A 75 10.77 11.61 8.63
N TRP A 76 11.47 12.71 8.85
CA TRP A 76 11.48 13.43 10.12
C TRP A 76 10.82 14.78 9.95
N GLN A 77 10.12 15.23 10.98
CA GLN A 77 9.53 16.57 11.00
C GLN A 77 10.61 17.64 10.74
N GLY A 78 10.35 18.53 9.79
CA GLY A 78 11.30 19.58 9.39
C GLY A 78 12.40 19.14 8.42
N SER A 79 12.38 17.89 7.95
CA SER A 79 13.25 17.37 6.90
C SER A 79 12.43 16.96 5.66
N PRO A 80 13.03 16.88 4.46
CA PRO A 80 12.37 16.30 3.30
C PRO A 80 11.93 14.85 3.57
N LEU A 81 10.69 14.52 3.20
CA LEU A 81 10.19 13.15 3.29
C LEU A 81 10.77 12.30 2.16
N THR A 82 11.14 11.05 2.47
CA THR A 82 11.64 10.09 1.49
C THR A 82 10.47 9.29 0.92
N PRO A 83 10.26 9.31 -0.41
CA PRO A 83 9.24 8.48 -1.04
C PRO A 83 9.57 6.99 -0.84
N LYS A 84 8.54 6.20 -0.51
CA LYS A 84 8.64 4.75 -0.27
C LYS A 84 7.99 3.90 -1.35
N GLY A 85 7.22 4.52 -2.24
CA GLY A 85 6.58 3.83 -3.37
C GLY A 85 5.06 3.94 -3.32
N GLN A 86 4.42 3.15 -4.18
CA GLN A 86 2.98 3.08 -4.32
C GLN A 86 2.48 1.71 -3.87
N PHE A 87 1.34 1.69 -3.19
CA PHE A 87 0.73 0.49 -2.61
C PHE A 87 -0.75 0.45 -3.00
N THR A 88 -1.22 -0.68 -3.49
CA THR A 88 -2.63 -0.89 -3.82
C THR A 88 -3.36 -1.44 -2.61
N VAL A 89 -4.45 -0.80 -2.19
CA VAL A 89 -5.29 -1.23 -1.07
C VAL A 89 -5.92 -2.57 -1.40
N ASP A 90 -5.56 -3.60 -0.64
CA ASP A 90 -6.08 -4.95 -0.84
C ASP A 90 -7.29 -5.21 0.07
N GLU A 91 -7.21 -4.81 1.33
CA GLU A 91 -8.16 -5.13 2.38
C GLU A 91 -8.38 -3.92 3.31
N VAL A 92 -9.63 -3.79 3.74
CA VAL A 92 -10.08 -2.79 4.71
C VAL A 92 -10.92 -3.53 5.73
N GLU A 93 -10.39 -3.64 6.94
CA GLU A 93 -11.08 -4.24 8.08
C GLU A 93 -11.54 -3.14 9.04
N HIS A 94 -12.74 -3.31 9.60
CA HIS A 94 -13.25 -2.48 10.67
C HIS A 94 -13.47 -3.38 11.90
N ARG A 95 -12.84 -3.03 13.02
CA ARG A 95 -13.06 -3.70 14.32
C ARG A 95 -13.95 -2.84 15.19
N GLY A 96 -14.81 -3.48 15.97
CA GLY A 96 -15.60 -2.79 16.99
C GLY A 96 -14.81 -2.56 18.28
N ALA A 97 -15.34 -1.68 19.13
CA ALA A 97 -14.93 -1.33 20.49
C ALA A 97 -13.57 -1.88 21.00
N PRO A 98 -12.49 -1.05 21.00
CA PRO A 98 -12.43 0.29 20.40
C PRO A 98 -12.57 0.23 18.88
N ASP A 99 -13.29 1.18 18.29
CA ASP A 99 -13.55 1.18 16.85
C ASP A 99 -12.28 1.56 16.08
N THR A 100 -11.71 0.60 15.34
CA THR A 100 -10.48 0.79 14.57
C THR A 100 -10.65 0.36 13.13
N LEU A 101 -10.03 1.11 12.23
CA LEU A 101 -9.96 0.80 10.81
C LEU A 101 -8.54 0.34 10.48
N THR A 102 -8.41 -0.89 9.99
CA THR A 102 -7.14 -1.44 9.50
C THR A 102 -7.17 -1.46 7.98
N ILE A 103 -6.25 -0.74 7.36
CA ILE A 103 -6.07 -0.71 5.91
C ILE A 103 -4.78 -1.46 5.61
N ARG A 104 -4.88 -2.51 4.81
CA ARG A 104 -3.73 -3.20 4.25
C ARG A 104 -3.58 -2.82 2.78
N ALA A 105 -2.33 -2.67 2.35
CA ALA A 105 -1.98 -2.36 0.97
C ALA A 105 -0.67 -3.06 0.59
N ARG A 106 -0.49 -3.35 -0.71
CA ARG A 106 0.70 -4.04 -1.23
C ARG A 106 1.28 -3.35 -2.45
N SER A 107 2.60 -3.41 -2.60
CA SER A 107 3.36 -2.75 -3.68
C SER A 107 3.08 -3.32 -5.09
N ALA A 108 2.63 -4.57 -5.17
CA ALA A 108 2.21 -5.22 -6.41
C ALA A 108 0.72 -5.59 -6.38
N ASP A 109 0.03 -5.36 -7.51
CA ASP A 109 -1.31 -5.89 -7.74
C ASP A 109 -1.24 -7.40 -8.05
N PHE A 110 -1.25 -8.23 -7.00
CA PHE A 110 -1.35 -9.68 -7.17
C PHE A 110 -2.72 -10.15 -7.69
N ARG A 111 -3.67 -9.24 -7.94
CA ARG A 111 -4.97 -9.54 -8.56
C ARG A 111 -4.98 -9.29 -10.07
N GLY A 112 -3.86 -8.82 -10.64
CA GLY A 112 -3.61 -8.90 -12.07
C GLY A 112 -3.65 -10.36 -12.52
N SER A 113 -4.26 -10.60 -13.69
CA SER A 113 -4.61 -11.91 -14.31
C SER A 113 -3.57 -13.06 -14.30
N LEU A 114 -2.36 -12.82 -13.82
CA LEU A 114 -1.25 -13.77 -13.72
C LEU A 114 -1.48 -14.90 -12.70
N ASN A 115 -2.41 -14.73 -11.75
CA ASN A 115 -2.65 -15.71 -10.67
C ASN A 115 -3.92 -16.56 -10.85
N THR A 116 -4.62 -16.46 -11.98
CA THR A 116 -5.62 -17.48 -12.31
C THR A 116 -4.90 -18.64 -12.97
N ARG A 117 -4.67 -19.74 -12.23
CA ARG A 117 -4.31 -21.01 -12.85
C ARG A 117 -5.50 -21.43 -13.73
N ARG A 118 -5.41 -21.15 -15.03
CA ARG A 118 -6.41 -21.54 -16.02
C ARG A 118 -5.89 -22.76 -16.75
N ASP A 119 -6.41 -23.91 -16.37
CA ASP A 119 -6.19 -25.14 -17.12
C ASP A 119 -7.13 -25.14 -18.34
N GLU A 120 -6.56 -25.16 -19.53
CA GLU A 120 -7.32 -25.23 -20.78
C GLU A 120 -6.88 -26.46 -21.57
N SER A 121 -7.85 -27.30 -21.90
CA SER A 121 -7.63 -28.50 -22.69
C SER A 121 -7.86 -28.18 -24.16
N TYR A 122 -6.87 -28.44 -25.00
CA TYR A 122 -6.98 -28.31 -26.45
C TYR A 122 -7.27 -29.69 -27.05
N HIS A 123 -8.40 -29.83 -27.75
CA HIS A 123 -8.75 -31.02 -28.52
C HIS A 123 -8.95 -30.62 -29.99
N ASP A 124 -8.56 -31.47 -30.93
CA ASP A 124 -8.63 -31.23 -32.37
C ASP A 124 -8.09 -29.85 -32.82
N THR A 125 -6.96 -29.41 -32.25
CA THR A 125 -6.32 -28.12 -32.56
C THR A 125 -4.90 -28.36 -33.07
N THR A 126 -4.46 -27.55 -34.05
CA THR A 126 -3.11 -27.68 -34.62
C THR A 126 -2.07 -27.01 -33.72
N LEU A 127 -0.81 -27.48 -33.80
CA LEU A 127 0.28 -26.91 -33.01
C LEU A 127 0.46 -25.40 -33.28
N GLY A 128 0.22 -24.97 -34.53
CA GLY A 128 0.28 -23.56 -34.93
C GLY A 128 -0.77 -22.71 -34.22
N ASP A 129 -2.00 -23.22 -34.10
CA ASP A 129 -3.09 -22.50 -33.43
C ASP A 129 -2.85 -22.37 -31.92
N ILE A 130 -2.20 -23.37 -31.29
CA ILE A 130 -1.80 -23.29 -29.89
C ILE A 130 -0.75 -22.19 -29.71
N VAL A 131 0.29 -22.19 -30.53
CA VAL A 131 1.35 -21.16 -30.46
C VAL A 131 0.77 -19.77 -30.69
N GLN A 132 -0.16 -19.61 -31.63
CA GLN A 132 -0.79 -18.33 -31.91
C GLN A 132 -1.71 -17.87 -30.76
N LYS A 133 -2.47 -18.80 -30.14
CA LYS A 133 -3.26 -18.50 -28.94
C LYS A 133 -2.39 -18.14 -27.74
N VAL A 134 -1.25 -18.80 -27.55
CA VAL A 134 -0.29 -18.48 -26.47
C VAL A 134 0.41 -17.15 -26.72
N ALA A 135 0.77 -16.87 -27.97
CA ALA A 135 1.40 -15.61 -28.38
C ALA A 135 0.45 -14.42 -28.31
N ALA A 136 -0.86 -14.62 -28.53
CA ALA A 136 -1.87 -13.56 -28.36
C ALA A 136 -2.27 -13.32 -26.89
N ARG A 137 -1.81 -14.18 -25.96
CA ARG A 137 -2.16 -14.13 -24.52
C ARG A 137 -1.12 -13.44 -23.64
N ASN A 138 0.08 -13.18 -24.16
CA ASN A 138 1.15 -12.42 -23.51
C ASN A 138 1.49 -11.19 -24.33
#